data_AF-A0A3M1K2I6-F1
#
_entry.id   AF-A0A3M1K2I6-F1
#
_cell.length_a   1.000
_cell.length_b   1.000
_cell.length_c   1.000
_cell.angle_alpha   90.00
_cell.angle_beta   90.00
_cell.angle_gamma   90.00
#
_symmetry.space_group_name_H-M   'P 1'
#
loop_
_entity.id
_entity.type
_entity.pdbx_description
1 polymer ?
#
loop_
_entity_poly.entity_id
_entity_poly.type
_entity_poly.pdbx_seq_one_letter_code
_entity_poly.pdbx_strand_id
1 'polypeptide(L)'
;ISIDAKGRIFLEETELPISALAARLKAIAANRDPSRTVVYVRGDRRLAYGRVVQVMATVTSAGFAKVALVAERPGKGAAAKDGR
;
A
#
# COMPACT_ATOMS: atom_id res chain seq x y z
N ILE A 1 -2.60 0.89 0.47
CA ILE A 1 -1.72 -0.10 -0.22
C ILE A 1 -1.26 -1.09 0.83
N SER A 2 -1.37 -2.38 0.56
CA SER A 2 -0.92 -3.43 1.46
C SER A 2 0.12 -4.30 0.77
N ILE A 3 1.09 -4.79 1.52
CA ILE A 3 2.09 -5.73 1.05
C ILE A 3 2.04 -6.96 1.96
N ASP A 4 1.83 -8.13 1.36
CA ASP A 4 1.80 -9.39 2.11
C ASP A 4 3.21 -9.92 2.42
N ALA A 5 3.29 -10.98 3.24
CA ALA A 5 4.55 -11.62 3.60
C ALA A 5 5.34 -12.20 2.41
N LYS A 6 4.69 -12.39 1.24
CA LYS A 6 5.33 -12.84 0.00
C LYS A 6 5.79 -11.68 -0.89
N GLY A 7 5.58 -10.43 -0.48
CA GLY A 7 5.93 -9.24 -1.27
C GLY A 7 4.93 -8.89 -2.36
N ARG A 8 3.76 -9.53 -2.37
CA ARG A 8 2.65 -9.20 -3.29
C ARG A 8 1.98 -7.93 -2.82
N ILE A 9 1.64 -7.08 -3.79
CA ILE A 9 1.10 -5.75 -3.54
C ILE A 9 -0.38 -5.77 -3.81
N PHE A 10 -1.12 -5.14 -2.92
CA PHE A 10 -2.56 -4.99 -2.99
C PHE A 10 -2.92 -3.51 -2.92
N LEU A 11 -3.80 -3.10 -3.83
CA LEU A 11 -4.48 -1.82 -3.76
C LEU A 11 -5.94 -2.15 -3.44
N GLU A 12 -6.38 -1.74 -2.25
CA GLU A 12 -7.66 -2.17 -1.68
C GLU A 12 -7.69 -3.70 -1.58
N GLU A 13 -8.55 -4.37 -2.34
CA GLU A 13 -8.66 -5.85 -2.37
C GLU A 13 -8.06 -6.46 -3.65
N THR A 14 -7.53 -5.63 -4.55
CA THR A 14 -6.99 -6.08 -5.84
C THR A 14 -5.49 -6.32 -5.74
N GLU A 15 -5.06 -7.55 -6.03
CA GLU A 15 -3.63 -7.85 -6.24
C GLU A 15 -3.16 -7.21 -7.55
N LEU A 16 -2.01 -6.54 -7.51
CA LEU A 16 -1.42 -5.94 -8.70
C LEU A 16 0.11 -5.97 -8.66
N PRO A 17 0.77 -6.10 -9.82
CA PRO A 17 2.21 -5.96 -9.89
C PRO A 17 2.64 -4.51 -9.61
N ILE A 18 3.86 -4.34 -9.09
CA ILE A 18 4.43 -3.01 -8.80
C ILE A 18 4.46 -2.10 -10.04
N SER A 19 4.66 -2.68 -11.23
CA SER A 19 4.66 -1.95 -12.50
C SER A 19 3.31 -1.30 -12.81
N ALA A 20 2.21 -1.90 -12.37
CA ALA A 20 0.86 -1.36 -12.56
C ALA A 20 0.45 -0.36 -11.46
N LEU A 21 1.12 -0.39 -10.30
CA LEU A 21 0.77 0.45 -9.16
C LEU A 21 0.87 1.94 -9.48
N ALA A 22 1.92 2.38 -10.18
CA ALA A 22 2.12 3.77 -10.56
C ALA A 22 0.96 4.30 -11.41
N ALA A 23 0.55 3.54 -12.43
CA ALA A 23 -0.54 3.92 -13.32
C ALA A 23 -1.88 4.03 -12.58
N ARG A 24 -2.17 3.08 -11.68
CA ARG A 24 -3.38 3.10 -10.84
C ARG A 24 -3.39 4.29 -9.89
N LEU A 25 -2.27 4.58 -9.24
CA LEU A 25 -2.15 5.73 -8.35
C LEU A 25 -2.31 7.06 -9.10
N LYS A 26 -1.75 7.19 -10.31
CA LYS A 26 -1.94 8.38 -11.15
C LYS A 26 -3.41 8.59 -11.55
N ALA A 27 -4.13 7.51 -11.87
CA ALA A 27 -5.56 7.60 -12.15
C ALA A 27 -6.38 8.06 -10.92
N ILE A 28 -5.98 7.65 -9.71
CA ILE A 28 -6.58 8.12 -8.46
C ILE A 28 -6.25 9.60 -8.24
N ALA A 29 -5.00 10.01 -8.45
CA ALA A 29 -4.54 11.39 -8.33
C ALA A 29 -5.20 12.34 -9.34
N ALA A 30 -5.69 11.84 -10.48
CA ALA A 30 -6.47 12.64 -11.42
C ALA A 30 -7.84 13.06 -10.86
N ASN A 31 -8.38 12.30 -9.89
CA ASN A 31 -9.70 12.51 -9.30
C ASN A 31 -9.65 13.04 -7.86
N ARG A 32 -8.46 13.18 -7.26
CA ARG A 32 -8.25 13.62 -5.88
C ARG A 32 -6.99 14.45 -5.78
N ASP A 33 -6.97 15.46 -4.90
CA ASP A 33 -5.76 16.25 -4.65
C ASP A 33 -4.66 15.36 -3.98
N PRO A 34 -3.59 15.01 -4.71
CA PRO A 34 -2.56 14.11 -4.19
C PRO A 34 -1.64 14.81 -3.16
N SER A 35 -1.63 16.14 -3.09
CA SER A 35 -0.88 16.91 -2.09
C SER A 35 -1.54 16.85 -0.70
N ARG A 36 -2.86 16.67 -0.67
CA ARG A 36 -3.66 16.57 0.55
C ARG A 36 -3.98 15.13 0.95
N THR A 37 -3.95 14.20 0.00
CA THR A 37 -4.27 12.79 0.23
C THR A 37 -3.12 12.06 0.89
N VAL A 38 -3.38 11.41 2.03
CA VAL A 38 -2.42 10.54 2.72
C VAL A 38 -2.54 9.12 2.18
N VAL A 39 -1.44 8.58 1.68
CA VAL A 39 -1.37 7.18 1.25
C VAL A 39 -0.88 6.31 2.41
N TYR A 40 -1.74 5.39 2.83
CA TYR A 40 -1.38 4.42 3.86
C TYR A 40 -0.76 3.18 3.21
N VAL A 41 0.47 2.86 3.61
CA VAL A 41 1.19 1.65 3.20
C VAL A 41 1.26 0.71 4.39
N ARG A 42 0.57 -0.42 4.30
CA ARG A 42 0.59 -1.49 5.28
C ARG A 42 1.54 -2.60 4.81
N GLY A 43 2.39 -3.08 5.72
CA GLY A 43 3.28 -4.19 5.43
C GLY A 43 3.60 -4.98 6.69
N ASP A 44 3.82 -6.28 6.51
CA ASP A 44 4.40 -7.15 7.52
C ASP A 44 5.81 -6.65 7.92
N ARG A 45 6.13 -6.73 9.21
CA ARG A 45 7.43 -6.29 9.76
C ARG A 45 8.62 -7.13 9.26
N ARG A 46 8.36 -8.36 8.78
CA ARG A 46 9.34 -9.28 8.19
C ARG A 46 9.59 -9.01 6.71
N LEU A 47 8.83 -8.11 6.08
CA LEU A 47 9.09 -7.75 4.68
C LEU A 47 10.48 -7.17 4.52
N ALA A 48 11.11 -7.52 3.39
CA ALA A 48 12.34 -6.87 2.97
C ALA A 48 12.11 -5.36 2.88
N TYR A 49 12.90 -4.59 3.65
CA TYR A 49 12.87 -3.13 3.66
C TYR A 49 12.87 -2.53 2.24
N GLY A 50 13.64 -3.13 1.32
CA GLY A 50 13.69 -2.72 -0.09
C GLY A 50 12.33 -2.74 -0.80
N ARG A 51 11.44 -3.69 -0.46
CA ARG A 51 10.10 -3.76 -1.06
C ARG A 51 9.22 -2.61 -0.62
N VAL A 52 9.31 -2.25 0.66
CA VAL A 52 8.61 -1.08 1.21
C VAL A 52 9.12 0.19 0.54
N VAL A 53 10.44 0.38 0.44
CA VAL A 53 11.05 1.54 -0.23
C VAL A 53 10.59 1.66 -1.68
N GLN A 54 10.50 0.54 -2.42
CA GLN A 54 10.03 0.54 -3.81
C GLN A 54 8.57 1.03 -3.93
N VAL A 55 7.70 0.63 -3.00
CA VAL A 55 6.31 1.11 -2.94
C VAL A 55 6.27 2.60 -2.59
N MET A 56 7.04 3.04 -1.60
CA MET A 56 7.12 4.45 -1.21
C MET A 56 7.59 5.34 -2.37
N ALA A 57 8.61 4.91 -3.11
CA ALA A 57 9.10 5.61 -4.31
C ALA A 57 8.01 5.67 -5.40
N THR A 58 7.29 4.56 -5.61
CA THR A 58 6.19 4.50 -6.58
C THR A 58 5.06 5.46 -6.22
N VAL A 59 4.68 5.52 -4.95
CA VAL A 59 3.66 6.44 -4.44
C VAL A 59 4.07 7.90 -4.65
N THR A 60 5.31 8.23 -4.31
CA THR A 60 5.86 9.59 -4.49
C THR A 60 5.89 9.96 -5.98
N SER A 61 6.31 9.03 -6.86
CA SER A 61 6.34 9.24 -8.31
C SER A 61 4.96 9.45 -8.95
N ALA A 62 3.89 9.01 -8.26
CA ALA A 62 2.52 9.23 -8.67
C ALA A 62 1.95 10.57 -8.19
N GLY A 63 2.74 11.38 -7.47
CA GLY A 63 2.40 12.73 -7.04
C GLY A 63 1.89 12.84 -5.59
N PHE A 64 1.80 11.73 -4.86
CA PHE A 64 1.35 11.76 -3.46
C PHE A 64 2.49 12.22 -2.54
N ALA A 65 2.31 13.38 -1.92
CA ALA A 65 3.32 13.97 -1.04
C ALA A 65 3.31 13.39 0.37
N LYS A 66 2.20 12.80 0.80
CA LYS A 66 1.99 12.30 2.16
C LYS A 66 1.87 10.79 2.16
N VAL A 67 2.82 10.12 2.81
CA VAL A 67 2.81 8.66 2.93
C VAL A 67 2.99 8.26 4.38
N ALA A 68 2.11 7.39 4.87
CA ALA A 68 2.14 6.88 6.23
C ALA A 68 2.34 5.36 6.21
N LEU A 69 3.37 4.88 6.90
CA LEU A 69 3.61 3.46 7.06
C LEU A 69 2.83 2.93 8.27
N VAL A 70 2.02 1.89 8.04
CA VAL A 70 1.30 1.16 9.08
C VAL A 70 1.94 -0.21 9.23
N ALA A 71 2.80 -0.35 10.24
CA ALA A 71 3.36 -1.65 10.59
C ALA A 71 2.30 -2.44 11.38
N GLU A 72 1.92 -3.63 10.90
CA GLU A 72 1.11 -4.54 11.71
C GLU A 72 1.99 -5.14 12.82
N ARG A 73 1.48 -5.11 14.06
CA ARG A 73 2.12 -5.84 15.16
C ARG A 73 1.98 -7.34 14.87
N PRO A 74 3.00 -8.17 15.14
CA PRO A 74 2.84 -9.61 15.08
C PRO A 74 1.85 -10.03 16.16
N GLY A 75 0.60 -10.25 15.78
CA GLY A 75 -0.46 -10.66 16.70
C GLY A 75 -1.79 -10.00 16.41
N LYS A 76 -2.68 -10.78 15.79
CA LYS A 76 -4.14 -10.59 15.71
C LYS A 76 -4.64 -9.57 14.68
N GLY A 77 -4.81 -10.04 13.44
CA GLY A 77 -5.46 -9.30 12.35
C GLY A 77 -6.11 -10.16 11.26
N ALA A 78 -6.42 -11.43 11.55
CA ALA A 78 -7.19 -12.30 10.66
C ALA A 78 -8.14 -13.19 11.49
N ALA A 79 -9.03 -12.55 12.25
CA ALA A 79 -10.15 -13.20 12.92
C ALA A 79 -11.30 -12.19 13.04
N ALA A 80 -11.99 -11.95 11.92
CA ALA A 80 -13.35 -11.42 11.88
C ALA A 80 -13.84 -11.40 10.42
N LYS A 81 -14.17 -12.57 9.87
CA LYS A 81 -15.38 -12.66 9.06
C LYS A 81 -16.31 -13.56 9.85
N ASP A 82 -17.08 -12.87 10.68
CA ASP A 82 -18.17 -13.36 11.52
C ASP A 82 -19.10 -14.21 10.66
N GLY A 83 -19.22 -15.48 11.04
CA GLY A 83 -20.32 -16.30 10.59
C GLY A 83 -21.55 -15.88 11.37
N ARG A 84 -22.51 -15.28 10.67
CA ARG A 84 -23.91 -15.35 11.05
C ARG A 84 -24.79 -15.23 9.82
#